data_AF-A0A929D2M2-F1
#
_entry.id   AF-A0A929D2M2-F1
#
_cell.length_a   1.000
_cell.length_b   1.000
_cell.length_c   1.000
_cell.angle_alpha   90.00
_cell.angle_beta   90.00
_cell.angle_gamma   90.00
#
_symmetry.space_group_name_H-M   'P 1'
#
loop_
_entity.id
_entity.type
_entity.pdbx_description
1 polymer ?
#
loop_
_entity_poly.entity_id
_entity_poly.type
_entity_poly.pdbx_seq_one_letter_code
_entity_poly.pdbx_strand_id
1 'polypeptide(L)'
;MTCNKCAKDIRNDSFIENMREIMEIHPEYTWEKAYNDAMVLWTLHDYSAFKVMEEEVGKDRAPQLYARMWEVRSELEWPGLCELIGKKPEDKDWTIHDIAQIMIKSFALFGNPMEIVEDTEDRVTLRCYDCPYTTQVIWNLLPPEEAETYNQKIQVDCNYAIFETYLKLAGLFGQWVFNFPSQLCLTNQYCEFGFIRSKLNRTP
;
A
#
# COMPACT_ATOMS: atom_id res chain seq x y z
N MET A 1 -27.12 0.58 34.97
CA MET A 1 -27.75 1.07 33.73
C MET A 1 -27.60 -0.03 32.71
N THR A 2 -28.69 -0.66 32.28
CA THR A 2 -28.66 -1.64 31.19
C THR A 2 -28.70 -0.87 29.88
N CYS A 3 -27.62 -0.92 29.09
CA CYS A 3 -27.60 -0.34 27.76
C CYS A 3 -28.64 -1.09 26.90
N ASN A 4 -29.71 -0.39 26.49
CA ASN A 4 -30.81 -0.94 25.70
C ASN A 4 -30.59 -0.79 24.17
N LYS A 5 -29.40 -0.38 23.72
CA LYS A 5 -29.10 -0.24 22.29
C LYS A 5 -29.03 -1.64 21.65
N CYS A 6 -29.81 -1.85 20.59
CA CYS A 6 -29.79 -3.06 19.80
C CYS A 6 -29.09 -2.79 18.47
N ALA A 7 -28.35 -3.78 17.92
CA ALA A 7 -27.63 -3.64 16.65
C ALA A 7 -28.51 -3.14 15.48
N LYS A 8 -29.81 -3.46 15.49
CA LYS A 8 -30.79 -3.01 14.49
C LYS A 8 -30.96 -1.48 14.46
N ASP A 9 -30.62 -0.80 15.55
CA ASP A 9 -30.76 0.64 15.74
C ASP A 9 -29.48 1.39 15.32
N ILE A 10 -28.38 0.68 15.03
CA ILE A 10 -27.13 1.25 14.51
C ILE A 10 -27.27 1.43 13.00
N ARG A 11 -27.67 2.62 12.58
CA ARG A 11 -27.71 3.06 11.18
C ARG A 11 -27.23 4.50 11.07
N ASN A 12 -25.96 4.73 11.31
CA ASN A 12 -25.34 6.02 11.01
C ASN A 12 -24.82 6.03 9.56
N ASP A 13 -24.82 7.21 8.94
CA ASP A 13 -24.16 7.46 7.65
C ASP A 13 -22.62 7.51 7.76
N SER A 14 -22.07 7.05 8.90
CA SER A 14 -20.64 7.04 9.20
C SER A 14 -20.21 5.68 9.72
N PHE A 15 -19.25 5.06 9.01
CA PHE A 15 -18.62 3.81 9.42
C PHE A 15 -17.96 3.93 10.81
N ILE A 16 -17.31 5.08 11.08
CA ILE A 16 -16.61 5.32 12.35
C ILE A 16 -17.61 5.38 13.51
N GLU A 17 -18.72 6.09 13.34
CA GLU A 17 -19.74 6.16 14.41
C GLU A 17 -20.43 4.81 14.61
N ASN A 18 -20.70 4.05 13.53
CA ASN A 18 -21.22 2.69 13.64
C ASN A 18 -20.29 1.79 14.45
N MET A 19 -18.97 1.85 14.22
CA MET A 19 -18.00 1.07 14.99
C MET A 19 -17.97 1.50 16.47
N ARG A 20 -18.04 2.81 16.77
CA ARG A 20 -18.11 3.27 18.17
C ARG A 20 -19.34 2.74 18.89
N GLU A 21 -20.50 2.74 18.25
CA GLU A 21 -21.72 2.19 18.84
C GLU A 21 -21.67 0.66 18.99
N ILE A 22 -21.09 -0.05 18.02
CA ILE A 22 -20.86 -1.49 18.12
C ILE A 22 -19.98 -1.81 19.33
N MET A 23 -18.94 -1.02 19.59
CA MET A 23 -18.05 -1.18 20.75
C MET A 23 -18.75 -0.98 22.09
N GLU A 24 -19.84 -0.20 22.16
CA GLU A 24 -20.67 -0.08 23.37
C GLU A 24 -21.45 -1.37 23.66
N ILE A 25 -21.83 -2.12 22.62
CA ILE A 25 -22.59 -3.38 22.72
C ILE A 25 -21.64 -4.58 22.87
N HIS A 26 -20.51 -4.55 22.18
CA HIS A 26 -19.47 -5.57 22.12
C HIS A 26 -18.11 -4.99 22.52
N PRO A 27 -17.83 -4.84 23.84
CA PRO A 27 -16.58 -4.25 24.32
C PRO A 27 -15.32 -5.00 23.89
N GLU A 28 -15.44 -6.27 23.48
CA GLU A 28 -14.37 -7.08 22.92
C GLU A 28 -13.90 -6.61 21.53
N TYR A 29 -14.70 -5.83 20.79
CA TYR A 29 -14.37 -5.34 19.45
C TYR A 29 -13.61 -4.01 19.50
N THR A 30 -12.44 -4.01 20.15
CA THR A 30 -11.63 -2.78 20.26
C THR A 30 -11.14 -2.28 18.89
N TRP A 31 -10.72 -1.00 18.83
CA TRP A 31 -10.14 -0.43 17.61
C TRP A 31 -8.87 -1.17 17.17
N GLU A 32 -8.05 -1.61 18.12
CA GLU A 32 -6.85 -2.42 17.85
C GLU A 32 -7.24 -3.76 17.21
N LYS A 33 -8.29 -4.41 17.72
CA LYS A 33 -8.81 -5.64 17.13
C LYS A 33 -9.37 -5.39 15.73
N ALA A 34 -10.17 -4.34 15.55
CA ALA A 34 -10.75 -3.98 14.26
C ALA A 34 -9.65 -3.67 13.22
N TYR A 35 -8.60 -2.95 13.63
CA TYR A 35 -7.44 -2.67 12.79
C TYR A 35 -6.71 -3.95 12.37
N ASN A 36 -6.37 -4.81 13.34
CA ASN A 36 -5.74 -6.10 13.06
C ASN A 36 -6.59 -6.96 12.11
N ASP A 37 -7.88 -7.11 12.39
CA ASP A 37 -8.78 -7.93 11.60
C ASP A 37 -8.96 -7.37 10.18
N ALA A 38 -9.00 -6.04 10.01
CA ALA A 38 -9.04 -5.40 8.70
C ALA A 38 -7.76 -5.65 7.89
N MET A 39 -6.58 -5.55 8.52
CA MET A 39 -5.29 -5.84 7.87
C MET A 39 -5.18 -7.31 7.45
N VAL A 40 -5.62 -8.24 8.31
CA VAL A 40 -5.66 -9.67 7.99
C VAL A 40 -6.64 -9.94 6.85
N LEU A 41 -7.86 -9.42 6.91
CA LEU A 41 -8.87 -9.62 5.88
C LEU A 41 -8.42 -9.07 4.53
N TRP A 42 -7.85 -7.87 4.50
CA TRP A 42 -7.29 -7.26 3.29
C TRP A 42 -6.23 -8.17 2.66
N THR A 43 -5.29 -8.65 3.48
CA THR A 43 -4.20 -9.52 3.00
C THR A 43 -4.71 -10.85 2.47
N LEU A 44 -5.70 -11.47 3.13
CA LEU A 44 -6.32 -12.70 2.66
C LEU A 44 -7.04 -12.51 1.33
N HIS A 45 -7.76 -11.39 1.18
CA HIS A 45 -8.45 -11.06 -0.06
C HIS A 45 -7.46 -10.87 -1.22
N ASP A 46 -6.38 -10.12 -0.95
CA ASP A 46 -5.32 -9.81 -1.90
C ASP A 46 -4.59 -11.08 -2.39
N TYR A 47 -4.22 -11.95 -1.45
CA TYR A 47 -3.65 -13.27 -1.75
C TYR A 47 -4.60 -14.13 -2.58
N SER A 48 -5.86 -14.23 -2.16
CA SER A 48 -6.86 -15.07 -2.85
C SER A 48 -7.13 -14.58 -4.27
N ALA A 49 -7.24 -13.26 -4.47
CA ALA A 49 -7.44 -12.67 -5.79
C ALA A 49 -6.27 -13.00 -6.72
N PHE A 50 -5.03 -12.84 -6.26
CA PHE A 50 -3.86 -13.18 -7.06
C PHE A 50 -3.79 -14.67 -7.39
N LYS A 51 -4.08 -15.55 -6.43
CA LYS A 51 -4.03 -17.00 -6.66
C LYS A 51 -5.05 -17.45 -7.69
N VAL A 52 -6.28 -16.95 -7.62
CA VAL A 52 -7.30 -17.21 -8.66
C VAL A 52 -6.81 -16.71 -10.03
N MET A 53 -6.17 -15.54 -10.11
CA MET A 53 -5.58 -15.08 -11.37
C MET A 53 -4.48 -16.01 -11.88
N GLU A 54 -3.58 -16.47 -11.00
CA GLU A 54 -2.52 -17.40 -11.37
C GLU A 54 -3.09 -18.73 -11.91
N GLU A 55 -4.17 -19.22 -11.31
CA GLU A 55 -4.88 -20.44 -11.74
C GLU A 55 -5.57 -20.27 -13.10
N GLU A 56 -6.22 -19.12 -13.34
CA GLU A 56 -7.03 -18.90 -14.54
C GLU A 56 -6.22 -18.45 -15.76
N VAL A 57 -5.20 -17.60 -15.56
CA VAL A 57 -4.43 -17.00 -16.68
C VAL A 57 -2.96 -17.41 -16.71
N GLY A 58 -2.52 -18.20 -15.74
CA GLY A 58 -1.15 -18.70 -15.65
C GLY A 58 -0.15 -17.70 -15.05
N LYS A 59 1.05 -18.22 -14.77
CA LYS A 59 2.11 -17.54 -14.00
C LYS A 59 2.72 -16.32 -14.70
N ASP A 60 2.66 -16.26 -16.02
CA ASP A 60 3.25 -15.16 -16.79
C ASP A 60 2.30 -13.97 -16.90
N ARG A 61 1.00 -14.22 -17.01
CA ARG A 61 -0.01 -13.17 -17.22
C ARG A 61 -0.60 -12.63 -15.92
N ALA A 62 -0.70 -13.46 -14.87
CA ALA A 62 -1.26 -13.04 -13.59
C ALA A 62 -0.55 -11.83 -12.96
N PRO A 63 0.79 -11.75 -12.90
CA PRO A 63 1.50 -10.58 -12.36
C PRO A 63 1.14 -9.28 -13.09
N GLN A 64 0.99 -9.32 -14.40
CA GLN A 64 0.66 -8.15 -15.22
C GLN A 64 -0.78 -7.66 -14.97
N LEU A 65 -1.74 -8.59 -14.84
CA LEU A 65 -3.12 -8.24 -14.52
C LEU A 65 -3.24 -7.68 -13.11
N TYR A 66 -2.52 -8.29 -12.16
CA TYR A 66 -2.51 -7.86 -10.79
C TYR A 66 -1.82 -6.49 -10.62
N ALA A 67 -0.69 -6.26 -11.28
CA ALA A 67 -0.06 -4.94 -11.38
C ALA A 67 -1.04 -3.88 -11.92
N ARG A 68 -1.81 -4.20 -12.97
CA ARG A 68 -2.84 -3.29 -13.51
C ARG A 68 -3.95 -2.96 -12.49
N MET A 69 -4.31 -3.88 -11.60
CA MET A 69 -5.24 -3.56 -10.50
C MET A 69 -4.65 -2.52 -9.55
N TRP A 70 -3.35 -2.63 -9.24
CA TRP A 70 -2.66 -1.67 -8.39
C TRP A 70 -2.52 -0.29 -9.04
N GLU A 71 -2.37 -0.21 -10.37
CA GLU A 71 -2.44 1.07 -11.10
C GLU A 71 -3.83 1.72 -10.91
N VAL A 72 -4.90 0.99 -11.16
CA VAL A 72 -6.28 1.50 -11.00
C VAL A 72 -6.57 1.90 -9.56
N ARG A 73 -6.16 1.09 -8.58
CA ARG A 73 -6.28 1.42 -7.16
C ARG A 73 -5.54 2.73 -6.84
N SER A 74 -4.33 2.91 -7.37
CA SER A 74 -3.52 4.10 -7.15
C SER A 74 -4.20 5.37 -7.72
N GLU A 75 -4.85 5.26 -8.88
CA GLU A 75 -5.66 6.35 -9.45
C GLU A 75 -6.87 6.72 -8.56
N LEU A 76 -7.56 5.71 -8.03
CA LEU A 76 -8.72 5.91 -7.15
C LEU A 76 -8.33 6.51 -5.79
N GLU A 77 -7.16 6.14 -5.27
CA GLU A 77 -6.65 6.63 -3.99
C GLU A 77 -6.04 8.02 -4.08
N TRP A 78 -5.68 8.47 -5.28
CA TRP A 78 -4.92 9.71 -5.50
C TRP A 78 -5.47 10.93 -4.73
N PRO A 79 -6.79 11.22 -4.71
CA PRO A 79 -7.32 12.33 -3.93
C PRO A 79 -7.01 12.23 -2.43
N GLY A 80 -7.20 11.05 -1.83
CA GLY A 80 -6.89 10.83 -0.42
C GLY A 80 -5.39 10.90 -0.14
N LEU A 81 -4.55 10.40 -1.06
CA LEU A 81 -3.10 10.49 -0.94
C LEU A 81 -2.61 11.94 -1.00
N CYS A 82 -3.18 12.76 -1.89
CA CYS A 82 -2.88 14.20 -1.96
C CYS A 82 -3.25 14.90 -0.63
N GLU A 83 -4.42 14.58 -0.08
CA GLU A 83 -4.91 15.17 1.18
C GLU A 83 -3.95 14.90 2.34
N LEU A 84 -3.35 13.70 2.43
CA LEU A 84 -2.38 13.36 3.48
C LEU A 84 -1.20 14.33 3.55
N ILE A 85 -0.80 14.93 2.43
CA ILE A 85 0.30 15.90 2.35
C ILE A 85 -0.17 17.35 2.21
N GLY A 86 -1.48 17.60 2.30
CA GLY A 86 -2.07 18.93 2.17
C GLY A 86 -2.10 19.47 0.73
N LYS A 87 -2.00 18.59 -0.27
CA LYS A 87 -2.12 18.92 -1.69
C LYS A 87 -3.50 18.55 -2.24
N LYS A 88 -3.78 19.03 -3.45
CA LYS A 88 -4.94 18.65 -4.26
C LYS A 88 -4.49 17.92 -5.53
N PRO A 89 -5.32 17.02 -6.10
CA PRO A 89 -4.99 16.32 -7.35
C PRO A 89 -4.62 17.24 -8.51
N GLU A 90 -5.19 18.44 -8.57
CA GLU A 90 -5.03 19.37 -9.69
C GLU A 90 -3.77 20.23 -9.60
N ASP A 91 -3.08 20.23 -8.45
CA ASP A 91 -1.87 21.02 -8.21
C ASP A 91 -0.80 20.73 -9.30
N LYS A 92 0.04 21.72 -9.59
CA LYS A 92 1.02 21.67 -10.70
C LYS A 92 2.48 21.78 -10.26
N ASP A 93 2.71 22.07 -8.99
CA ASP A 93 4.02 22.27 -8.38
C ASP A 93 4.53 21.00 -7.66
N TRP A 94 4.16 19.83 -8.18
CA TRP A 94 4.57 18.55 -7.63
C TRP A 94 6.09 18.38 -7.67
N THR A 95 6.63 17.87 -6.57
CA THR A 95 8.05 17.54 -6.40
C THR A 95 8.20 16.05 -6.07
N ILE A 96 9.43 15.53 -6.21
CA ILE A 96 9.69 14.15 -5.79
C ILE A 96 9.54 13.97 -4.27
N HIS A 97 9.80 15.03 -3.50
CA HIS A 97 9.58 15.06 -2.06
C HIS A 97 8.10 14.92 -1.70
N ASP A 98 7.18 15.46 -2.51
CA ASP A 98 5.74 15.24 -2.32
C ASP A 98 5.39 13.75 -2.46
N ILE A 99 5.96 13.07 -3.47
CA ILE A 99 5.78 11.62 -3.66
C ILE A 99 6.36 10.84 -2.47
N ALA A 100 7.56 11.19 -2.02
CA ALA A 100 8.18 10.59 -0.85
C ALA A 100 7.32 10.77 0.41
N GLN A 101 6.73 11.95 0.61
CA GLN A 101 5.83 12.21 1.74
C GLN A 101 4.50 11.45 1.64
N ILE A 102 3.94 11.30 0.43
CA ILE A 102 2.78 10.43 0.19
C ILE A 102 3.12 9.01 0.64
N MET A 103 4.26 8.47 0.21
CA MET A 103 4.68 7.12 0.58
C MET A 103 4.80 6.97 2.10
N ILE A 104 5.56 7.86 2.76
CA ILE A 104 5.76 7.80 4.21
C ILE A 104 4.42 7.81 4.96
N LYS A 105 3.54 8.75 4.63
CA LYS A 105 2.28 8.91 5.35
C LYS A 105 1.28 7.81 5.04
N SER A 106 1.15 7.39 3.78
CA SER A 106 0.19 6.35 3.41
C SER A 106 0.63 4.98 3.93
N PHE A 107 1.93 4.66 3.87
CA PHE A 107 2.47 3.40 4.39
C PHE A 107 2.36 3.33 5.92
N ALA A 108 2.53 4.45 6.63
CA ALA A 108 2.32 4.50 8.08
C ALA A 108 0.90 4.10 8.51
N LEU A 109 -0.13 4.37 7.70
CA LEU A 109 -1.52 3.93 7.99
C LEU A 109 -1.66 2.40 8.06
N PHE A 110 -0.79 1.68 7.35
CA PHE A 110 -0.75 0.22 7.29
C PHE A 110 0.33 -0.39 8.21
N GLY A 111 0.93 0.40 9.09
CA GLY A 111 1.97 -0.06 10.02
C GLY A 111 3.32 -0.30 9.34
N ASN A 112 3.57 0.30 8.19
CA ASN A 112 4.83 0.21 7.45
C ASN A 112 5.70 1.45 7.74
N PRO A 113 6.63 1.42 8.71
CA PRO A 113 7.45 2.57 9.06
C PRO A 113 8.47 2.85 7.96
N MET A 114 8.36 4.03 7.34
CA MET A 114 9.22 4.45 6.22
C MET A 114 9.88 5.80 6.49
N GLU A 115 11.13 5.96 6.06
CA GLU A 115 11.88 7.22 6.14
C GLU A 115 12.75 7.47 4.90
N ILE A 116 13.11 8.72 4.64
CA ILE A 116 14.11 9.09 3.62
C ILE A 116 15.51 8.88 4.21
N VAL A 117 16.35 8.10 3.54
CA VAL A 117 17.73 7.80 3.95
C VAL A 117 18.78 8.39 3.01
N GLU A 118 18.36 8.87 1.85
CA GLU A 118 19.20 9.57 0.88
C GLU A 118 18.36 10.67 0.22
N ASP A 119 18.86 11.90 0.24
CA ASP A 119 18.21 13.06 -0.36
C ASP A 119 19.25 13.91 -1.10
N THR A 120 19.21 13.84 -2.42
CA THR A 120 20.10 14.57 -3.33
C THR A 120 19.28 15.09 -4.51
N GLU A 121 19.85 16.02 -5.29
CA GLU A 121 19.19 16.59 -6.48
C GLU A 121 18.76 15.52 -7.52
N ASP A 122 19.54 14.46 -7.61
CA ASP A 122 19.40 13.38 -8.60
C ASP A 122 18.77 12.11 -8.03
N ARG A 123 18.60 12.02 -6.71
CA ARG A 123 18.16 10.78 -6.06
C ARG A 123 17.49 11.03 -4.72
N VAL A 124 16.34 10.39 -4.52
CA VAL A 124 15.68 10.23 -3.23
C VAL A 124 15.49 8.73 -2.96
N THR A 125 15.99 8.25 -1.82
CA THR A 125 15.87 6.85 -1.41
C THR A 125 15.13 6.78 -0.08
N LEU A 126 14.09 5.94 -0.02
CA LEU A 126 13.34 5.64 1.18
C LEU A 126 13.59 4.20 1.63
N ARG A 127 13.56 3.96 2.94
CA ARG A 127 13.60 2.62 3.52
C ARG A 127 12.37 2.35 4.36
N CYS A 128 11.82 1.15 4.22
CA CYS A 128 10.75 0.63 5.05
C CYS A 128 11.27 -0.55 5.88
N TYR A 129 11.18 -0.43 7.21
CA TYR A 129 11.81 -1.38 8.13
C TYR A 129 10.88 -2.47 8.66
N ASP A 130 9.57 -2.31 8.47
CA ASP A 130 8.60 -3.36 8.75
C ASP A 130 7.49 -3.36 7.70
N CYS A 131 6.88 -4.53 7.49
CA CYS A 131 5.75 -4.71 6.60
C CYS A 131 4.83 -5.79 7.17
N PRO A 132 3.85 -5.46 8.03
CA PRO A 132 2.99 -6.44 8.70
C PRO A 132 2.25 -7.37 7.73
N TYR A 133 1.86 -6.86 6.55
CA TYR A 133 1.30 -7.68 5.46
C TYR A 133 2.16 -8.91 5.19
N THR A 134 3.47 -8.70 5.07
CA THR A 134 4.40 -9.77 4.82
C THR A 134 4.71 -10.49 6.13
N THR A 135 5.36 -9.80 7.07
CA THR A 135 6.01 -10.39 8.24
C THR A 135 5.05 -11.06 9.23
N GLN A 136 3.77 -10.67 9.24
CA GLN A 136 2.79 -11.15 10.21
C GLN A 136 1.61 -11.89 9.59
N VAL A 137 1.25 -11.63 8.33
CA VAL A 137 0.09 -12.30 7.72
C VAL A 137 0.54 -13.35 6.72
N ILE A 138 1.22 -12.98 5.63
CA ILE A 138 1.62 -13.95 4.59
C ILE A 138 2.55 -15.04 5.15
N TRP A 139 3.55 -14.67 5.97
CA TRP A 139 4.48 -15.63 6.56
C TRP A 139 3.85 -16.56 7.60
N ASN A 140 2.72 -16.17 8.20
CA ASN A 140 1.96 -17.02 9.10
C ASN A 140 0.89 -17.85 8.36
N LEU A 141 0.46 -17.41 7.18
CA LEU A 141 -0.55 -18.06 6.36
C LEU A 141 0.01 -19.22 5.53
N LEU A 142 1.24 -19.08 5.03
CA LEU A 142 1.82 -19.97 4.03
C LEU A 142 3.11 -20.64 4.52
N PRO A 143 3.45 -21.83 3.99
CA PRO A 143 4.80 -22.36 4.13
C PRO A 143 5.86 -21.36 3.64
N PRO A 144 7.05 -21.28 4.26
CA PRO A 144 8.06 -20.27 3.94
C PRO A 144 8.41 -20.18 2.44
N GLU A 145 8.57 -21.31 1.76
CA GLU A 145 8.90 -21.36 0.33
C GLU A 145 7.78 -20.78 -0.56
N GLU A 146 6.52 -21.02 -0.19
CA GLU A 146 5.38 -20.47 -0.92
C GLU A 146 5.22 -18.97 -0.65
N ALA A 147 5.44 -18.53 0.58
CA ALA A 147 5.46 -17.11 0.95
C ALA A 147 6.56 -16.35 0.17
N GLU A 148 7.77 -16.90 0.11
CA GLU A 148 8.87 -16.31 -0.64
C GLU A 148 8.56 -16.24 -2.14
N THR A 149 8.06 -17.34 -2.72
CA THR A 149 7.68 -17.40 -4.13
C THR A 149 6.58 -16.38 -4.47
N TYR A 150 5.56 -16.27 -3.61
CA TYR A 150 4.49 -15.29 -3.77
C TYR A 150 5.04 -13.86 -3.76
N ASN A 151 5.88 -13.53 -2.78
CA ASN A 151 6.49 -12.20 -2.66
C ASN A 151 7.33 -11.85 -3.89
N GLN A 152 8.18 -12.77 -4.36
CA GLN A 152 9.02 -12.55 -5.53
C GLN A 152 8.20 -12.25 -6.80
N LYS A 153 7.04 -12.89 -6.96
CA LYS A 153 6.18 -12.70 -8.14
C LYS A 153 5.47 -11.36 -8.17
N ILE A 154 5.01 -10.88 -7.01
CA ILE A 154 4.08 -9.75 -6.97
C ILE A 154 4.76 -8.43 -6.60
N GLN A 155 5.72 -8.46 -5.67
CA GLN A 155 6.12 -7.25 -4.97
C GLN A 155 6.83 -6.29 -5.90
N VAL A 156 7.66 -6.79 -6.82
CA VAL A 156 8.37 -5.94 -7.77
C VAL A 156 7.38 -5.22 -8.69
N ASP A 157 6.63 -5.97 -9.49
CA ASP A 157 5.74 -5.39 -10.51
C ASP A 157 4.64 -4.51 -9.89
N CYS A 158 4.11 -4.86 -8.72
CA CYS A 158 3.12 -4.03 -8.03
C CYS A 158 3.71 -2.71 -7.53
N ASN A 159 4.90 -2.72 -6.92
CA ASN A 159 5.53 -1.48 -6.48
C ASN A 159 5.89 -0.59 -7.68
N TYR A 160 6.37 -1.16 -8.79
CA TYR A 160 6.56 -0.40 -10.03
C TYR A 160 5.24 0.19 -10.53
N ALA A 161 4.17 -0.60 -10.62
CA ALA A 161 2.86 -0.13 -11.03
C ALA A 161 2.35 1.04 -10.16
N ILE A 162 2.45 0.93 -8.83
CA ILE A 162 2.00 1.97 -7.90
C ILE A 162 2.81 3.26 -8.08
N PHE A 163 4.14 3.19 -7.96
CA PHE A 163 4.95 4.40 -7.89
C PHE A 163 5.17 5.04 -9.25
N GLU A 164 5.19 4.27 -10.35
CA GLU A 164 5.11 4.87 -11.68
C GLU A 164 3.77 5.56 -11.91
N THR A 165 2.67 5.02 -11.40
CA THR A 165 1.35 5.68 -11.46
C THR A 165 1.36 6.98 -10.67
N TYR A 166 1.93 7.01 -9.46
CA TYR A 166 2.08 8.26 -8.71
C TYR A 166 2.92 9.30 -9.46
N LEU A 167 4.03 8.88 -10.07
CA LEU A 167 4.85 9.76 -10.90
C LEU A 167 4.06 10.28 -12.12
N LYS A 168 3.22 9.46 -12.76
CA LYS A 168 2.38 9.88 -13.90
C LYS A 168 1.34 10.91 -13.45
N LEU A 169 0.62 10.62 -12.36
CA LEU A 169 -0.42 11.50 -11.81
C LEU A 169 0.14 12.86 -11.37
N ALA A 170 1.36 12.89 -10.82
CA ALA A 170 2.06 14.11 -10.44
C ALA A 170 2.79 14.82 -11.60
N GLY A 171 2.79 14.26 -12.82
CA GLY A 171 3.51 14.84 -13.96
C GLY A 171 5.05 14.72 -13.89
N LEU A 172 5.56 13.80 -13.06
CA LEU A 172 6.98 13.58 -12.79
C LEU A 172 7.58 12.38 -13.54
N PHE A 173 6.76 11.56 -14.20
CA PHE A 173 7.18 10.31 -14.87
C PHE A 173 8.27 10.49 -15.95
N GLY A 174 8.26 11.64 -16.65
CA GLY A 174 9.30 11.97 -17.63
C GLY A 174 10.65 12.36 -16.99
N GLN A 175 10.65 12.69 -15.70
CA GLN A 175 11.78 13.30 -14.98
C GLN A 175 12.42 12.35 -13.97
N TRP A 176 11.67 11.37 -13.47
CA TRP A 176 12.10 10.46 -12.41
C TRP A 176 11.82 9.01 -12.79
N VAL A 177 12.69 8.13 -12.36
CA VAL A 177 12.60 6.68 -12.54
C VAL A 177 12.52 6.04 -11.16
N PHE A 178 11.50 5.22 -10.96
CA PHE A 178 11.39 4.40 -9.76
C PHE A 178 12.31 3.17 -9.84
N ASN A 179 12.87 2.78 -8.70
CA ASN A 179 13.71 1.61 -8.52
C ASN A 179 13.39 0.93 -7.19
N PHE A 180 13.41 -0.40 -7.16
CA PHE A 180 13.08 -1.19 -5.96
C PHE A 180 14.13 -2.29 -5.70
N PRO A 181 15.35 -1.93 -5.27
CA PRO A 181 16.48 -2.85 -5.25
C PRO A 181 16.49 -3.83 -4.06
N SER A 182 15.77 -3.52 -2.97
CA SER A 182 15.75 -4.36 -1.76
C SER A 182 14.32 -4.59 -1.28
N GLN A 183 14.06 -5.80 -0.80
CA GLN A 183 12.78 -6.23 -0.26
C GLN A 183 13.02 -6.79 1.15
N LEU A 184 12.38 -6.21 2.16
CA LEU A 184 12.45 -6.67 3.56
C LEU A 184 12.18 -8.18 3.66
N CYS A 185 11.20 -8.68 2.91
CA CYS A 185 10.78 -10.07 2.91
C CYS A 185 11.82 -11.05 2.33
N LEU A 186 12.85 -10.56 1.64
CA LEU A 186 13.94 -11.37 1.10
C LEU A 186 15.27 -11.12 1.85
N THR A 187 15.48 -9.90 2.34
CA THR A 187 16.74 -9.50 2.97
C THR A 187 16.71 -9.53 4.49
N ASN A 188 15.52 -9.56 5.10
CA ASN A 188 15.29 -9.39 6.54
C ASN A 188 15.91 -8.11 7.12
N GLN A 189 16.12 -7.08 6.29
CA GLN A 189 16.67 -5.79 6.72
C GLN A 189 15.69 -4.65 6.48
N TYR A 190 15.34 -4.39 5.21
CA TYR A 190 14.42 -3.32 4.82
C TYR A 190 14.01 -3.47 3.34
N CYS A 191 12.86 -2.91 3.00
CA CYS A 191 12.55 -2.56 1.61
C CYS A 191 13.22 -1.23 1.28
N GLU A 192 13.81 -1.11 0.09
CA GLU A 192 14.43 0.15 -0.37
C GLU A 192 13.72 0.63 -1.63
N PHE A 193 13.24 1.86 -1.59
CA PHE A 193 12.48 2.51 -2.66
C PHE A 193 13.28 3.71 -3.15
N GLY A 194 13.72 3.70 -4.40
CA GLY A 194 14.56 4.74 -4.97
C GLY A 194 13.85 5.49 -6.09
N PHE A 195 13.96 6.81 -6.09
CA PHE A 195 13.62 7.66 -7.22
C PHE A 195 14.90 8.30 -7.74
N ILE A 196 15.21 8.04 -8.99
CA ILE A 196 16.45 8.51 -9.64
C ILE A 196 16.05 9.43 -10.79
N ARG A 197 16.68 10.60 -10.88
CA ARG A 197 16.42 11.54 -11.97
C ARG A 197 16.75 10.89 -13.31
N SER A 198 15.78 10.91 -14.22
CA SER A 198 15.94 10.36 -15.56
C SER A 198 16.91 11.23 -16.35
N LYS A 199 17.91 10.59 -16.95
CA LYS A 199 18.79 11.21 -17.97
C LYS A 199 18.27 11.02 -19.40
N LEU A 200 17.12 10.35 -19.55
CA LEU A 200 16.48 10.00 -20.82
C LEU A 200 15.09 10.64 -20.87
N ASN A 201 14.77 11.33 -21.96
CA ASN A 201 13.41 11.84 -22.21
C ASN A 201 12.47 10.64 -22.36
N ARG A 202 11.73 10.31 -21.29
CA ARG A 202 10.66 9.30 -21.35
C ARG A 202 9.39 9.98 -21.85
N THR A 203 8.80 9.43 -22.91
CA THR A 203 7.46 9.84 -23.37
C THR A 203 6.42 9.23 -22.42
N PRO A 204 5.37 9.97 -22.02
CA PRO A 204 4.30 9.46 -21.16
C PRO A 204 3.63 8.19 -21.69
#